data_AF-A0A128FJG0-F1
#
_entry.id   AF-A0A128FJG0-F1
#
_cell.length_a   1.000
_cell.length_b   1.000
_cell.length_c   1.000
_cell.angle_alpha   90.00
_cell.angle_beta   90.00
_cell.angle_gamma   90.00
#
_symmetry.space_group_name_H-M   'P 1'
#
loop_
_entity.id
_entity.type
_entity.pdbx_description
1 polymer ?
#
loop_
_entity_poly.entity_id
_entity_poly.type
_entity_poly.pdbx_seq_one_letter_code
_entity_poly.pdbx_strand_id
1 'polypeptide(L)' 'MKKLTLISLLALLMAGCANNTTDYDTMVGADRDEHGCIPSAGYQWCTNTNQCERPWELAEAKGFDNTPERFEAFCADQ' A
#
# COMPACT_ATOMS: atom_id res chain seq x y z
N MET A 1 -42.45 17.40 16.93
CA MET A 1 -42.19 18.17 15.70
C MET A 1 -40.84 18.94 15.68
N LYS A 2 -39.99 18.87 16.72
CA LYS A 2 -38.62 19.45 16.72
C LYS A 2 -37.50 18.46 16.37
N LYS A 3 -37.81 17.16 16.34
CA LYS A 3 -36.86 16.10 15.96
C LYS A 3 -36.85 15.82 14.45
N LEU A 4 -37.92 16.23 13.74
CA LEU A 4 -38.03 16.02 12.29
C LEU A 4 -37.13 16.99 11.50
N THR A 5 -36.90 18.20 12.03
CA THR A 5 -35.97 19.19 11.48
C THR A 5 -34.49 18.83 11.67
N LEU A 6 -34.14 17.99 12.65
CA LEU A 6 -32.75 17.52 12.83
C LEU A 6 -32.35 16.44 11.82
N ILE A 7 -33.29 15.64 11.34
CA ILE A 7 -33.03 14.55 10.40
C ILE A 7 -32.73 15.09 9.00
N SER A 8 -33.33 16.23 8.62
CA SER A 8 -33.11 16.90 7.34
C SER A 8 -31.74 17.57 7.19
N LEU A 9 -31.07 17.97 8.28
CA LEU A 9 -29.73 18.58 8.21
C LEU A 9 -28.60 17.55 8.00
N LEU A 10 -28.82 16.28 8.32
CA LEU A 10 -27.80 15.23 8.22
C LEU A 10 -27.59 14.74 6.77
N ALA A 11 -28.58 14.94 5.89
CA ALA A 11 -28.53 14.47 4.50
C ALA A 11 -27.69 15.36 3.57
N LEU A 12 -27.33 16.59 3.96
CA LEU A 12 -26.55 17.53 3.15
C LEU A 12 -25.02 17.32 3.23
N LEU A 13 -24.55 16.37 4.04
CA LEU A 13 -23.12 16.08 4.21
C LEU A 13 -22.61 14.93 3.31
N MET A 14 -23.48 14.29 2.52
CA MET A 14 -23.13 13.10 1.72
C MET A 14 -22.85 13.41 0.24
N ALA A 15 -22.69 14.67 -0.15
CA ALA A 15 -22.20 15.04 -1.48
C ALA A 15 -20.70 15.37 -1.42
N GLY A 16 -19.87 14.32 -1.32
CA GLY A 16 -18.41 14.43 -1.29
C GLY A 16 -17.75 13.61 -2.40
N CYS A 17 -17.00 14.32 -3.26
CA CYS A 17 -16.11 13.90 -4.36
C CYS A 17 -16.66 12.92 -5.41
N ALA A 18 -17.04 13.47 -6.57
CA ALA A 18 -17.07 12.72 -7.83
C ALA A 18 -15.61 12.40 -8.23
N ASN A 19 -15.22 11.12 -8.17
CA ASN A 19 -13.96 10.67 -8.75
C ASN A 19 -14.12 10.70 -10.27
N ASN A 20 -13.58 11.75 -10.91
CA ASN A 20 -13.36 11.73 -12.35
C ASN A 20 -12.32 10.65 -12.63
N THR A 21 -12.76 9.46 -13.01
CA THR A 21 -11.91 8.48 -13.71
C THR A 21 -11.67 9.04 -15.11
N THR A 22 -10.76 10.01 -15.20
CA THR A 22 -10.07 10.26 -16.45
C THR A 22 -9.39 8.96 -16.82
N ASP A 23 -9.86 8.38 -17.92
CA ASP A 23 -9.34 7.19 -18.60
C ASP A 23 -7.92 7.51 -19.11
N TYR A 24 -6.98 7.59 -18.17
CA TYR A 24 -5.56 7.58 -18.44
C TYR A 24 -5.17 6.11 -18.44
N ASP A 25 -4.91 5.62 -19.64
CA ASP A 25 -3.98 4.54 -19.95
C ASP A 25 -3.07 4.24 -18.75
N THR A 26 -3.28 3.05 -18.16
CA THR A 26 -2.69 2.52 -16.92
C THR A 26 -1.41 3.26 -16.48
N MET A 27 -1.51 4.14 -15.48
CA MET A 27 -0.34 4.86 -14.97
C MET A 27 0.71 3.86 -14.46
N VAL A 28 1.90 3.88 -15.08
CA VAL A 28 3.01 3.01 -14.67
C VAL A 28 3.42 3.27 -13.22
N GLY A 29 3.68 2.21 -12.47
CA GLY A 29 4.08 2.31 -11.06
C GLY A 29 2.95 2.70 -10.09
N ALA A 30 1.68 2.63 -10.52
CA ALA A 30 0.51 2.80 -9.66
C ALA A 30 0.09 1.48 -8.96
N ASP A 31 0.75 0.36 -9.23
CA ASP A 31 0.50 -0.92 -8.59
C ASP A 31 0.90 -0.90 -7.11
N ARG A 32 0.01 -1.39 -6.24
CA ARG A 32 0.25 -1.53 -4.81
C ARG A 32 -0.28 -2.88 -4.33
N ASP A 33 0.50 -3.58 -3.52
CA ASP A 33 0.04 -4.80 -2.82
C ASP A 33 -0.71 -4.46 -1.52
N GLU A 34 -1.10 -5.47 -0.74
CA GLU A 34 -1.84 -5.32 0.53
C GLU A 34 -1.07 -4.51 1.59
N HIS A 35 0.26 -4.47 1.48
CA HIS A 35 1.15 -3.71 2.36
C HIS A 35 1.49 -2.33 1.80
N GLY A 36 1.01 -1.99 0.60
CA GLY A 36 1.33 -0.75 -0.09
C GLY A 36 2.72 -0.74 -0.72
N CYS A 37 3.37 -1.89 -0.87
CA CYS A 37 4.61 -1.99 -1.63
C CYS A 37 4.33 -1.89 -3.13
N ILE A 38 5.36 -1.59 -3.92
CA ILE A 38 5.28 -1.46 -5.39
C ILE A 38 6.04 -2.64 -6.03
N PRO A 39 5.38 -3.78 -6.29
CA PRO A 39 6.05 -4.96 -6.84
C PRO A 39 6.74 -4.68 -8.18
N SER A 40 6.16 -3.84 -9.04
CA SER A 40 6.75 -3.48 -10.33
C SER A 40 8.09 -2.74 -10.22
N ALA A 41 8.32 -2.04 -9.09
CA ALA A 41 9.59 -1.39 -8.78
C ALA A 41 10.55 -2.30 -7.97
N GLY A 42 10.13 -3.52 -7.66
CA GLY A 42 10.89 -4.52 -6.95
C GLY A 42 10.84 -4.42 -5.43
N TYR A 43 9.85 -3.70 -4.89
CA TYR A 43 9.61 -3.66 -3.45
C TYR A 43 8.81 -4.88 -3.00
N GLN A 44 9.22 -5.48 -1.89
CA GLN A 44 8.55 -6.61 -1.24
C GLN A 44 8.40 -6.33 0.26
N TRP A 45 7.26 -6.71 0.82
CA TRP A 45 7.02 -6.55 2.25
C TRP A 45 7.96 -7.44 3.08
N CYS A 46 8.60 -6.85 4.08
CA CYS A 46 9.47 -7.55 5.02
C CYS A 46 8.92 -7.40 6.45
N THR A 47 8.44 -8.50 7.05
CA THR A 47 7.83 -8.45 8.40
C THR A 47 8.86 -8.11 9.48
N ASN A 48 10.12 -8.55 9.33
CA ASN A 48 11.21 -8.23 10.26
C ASN A 48 11.49 -6.72 10.36
N THR A 49 11.63 -6.02 9.23
CA THR A 49 11.88 -4.56 9.23
C THR A 49 10.59 -3.75 9.30
N ASN A 50 9.44 -4.39 9.07
CA ASN A 50 8.12 -3.77 8.97
C ASN A 50 8.08 -2.67 7.89
N GLN A 51 8.76 -2.93 6.76
CA GLN A 51 8.93 -2.01 5.64
C GLN A 51 8.88 -2.74 4.29
N CYS A 52 8.67 -1.97 3.22
CA CYS A 52 8.85 -2.45 1.86
C CYS A 52 10.33 -2.37 1.48
N GLU A 53 10.96 -3.51 1.31
CA GLU A 53 12.39 -3.63 1.04
C GLU A 53 12.63 -4.09 -0.40
N ARG A 54 13.78 -3.71 -0.97
CA ARG A 54 14.25 -4.32 -2.22
C ARG A 54 15.21 -5.44 -1.86
N PRO A 55 14.93 -6.71 -2.23
CA PRO A 55 15.72 -7.86 -1.76
C PRO A 55 17.23 -7.72 -1.96
N TRP A 56 17.67 -7.13 -3.08
CA TRP A 56 19.09 -6.95 -3.39
C TRP A 56 19.77 -5.85 -2.57
N GLU A 57 19.09 -4.74 -2.28
CA GLU A 57 19.64 -3.68 -1.44
C GLU A 57 19.73 -4.15 0.01
N LEU A 58 18.70 -4.88 0.47
CA LEU A 58 18.69 -5.46 1.81
C LEU A 58 19.76 -6.53 1.97
N ALA A 59 19.94 -7.41 0.98
CA ALA A 59 20.98 -8.43 0.96
C ALA A 59 22.38 -7.81 1.08
N GLU A 60 22.66 -6.76 0.31
CA GLU A 60 23.92 -6.00 0.41
C GLU A 60 24.09 -5.36 1.79
N ALA A 61 23.05 -4.72 2.32
CA ALA A 61 23.11 -4.02 3.61
C ALA A 61 23.25 -4.96 4.82
N LYS A 62 22.70 -6.18 4.74
CA LYS A 62 22.67 -7.15 5.84
C LYS A 62 23.71 -8.28 5.68
N GLY A 63 24.35 -8.38 4.53
CA GLY A 63 25.42 -9.34 4.28
C GLY A 63 24.93 -10.78 4.10
N PHE A 64 23.81 -10.98 3.39
CA PHE A 64 23.34 -12.31 2.99
C PHE A 64 23.24 -12.44 1.46
N ASP A 65 23.16 -13.67 0.95
CA ASP A 65 23.09 -13.91 -0.49
C ASP A 65 21.77 -13.37 -1.07
N ASN A 66 21.82 -12.64 -2.19
CA ASN A 66 20.64 -12.12 -2.87
C ASN A 66 19.84 -13.24 -3.56
N THR A 67 19.15 -14.06 -2.78
CA THR A 67 18.23 -15.10 -3.23
C THR A 67 16.87 -14.96 -2.54
N PRO A 68 15.78 -15.41 -3.17
CA PRO A 68 14.45 -15.37 -2.55
C PRO A 68 14.41 -16.08 -1.19
N GLU A 69 15.07 -17.23 -1.09
CA GLU A 69 15.06 -18.05 0.13
C GLU A 69 15.73 -17.33 1.31
N ARG A 70 16.82 -16.59 1.04
CA ARG A 70 17.52 -15.84 2.09
C ARG A 70 16.79 -14.56 2.47
N PHE A 71 16.16 -13.89 1.50
CA PHE A 71 15.31 -12.75 1.78
C PHE A 71 14.09 -13.16 2.62
N GLU A 72 13.39 -14.23 2.24
CA GLU A 72 12.24 -14.76 2.99
C GLU A 72 12.64 -15.16 4.41
N ALA A 73 13.77 -15.87 4.56
CA ALA A 73 14.30 -16.23 5.88
C ALA A 73 14.57 -14.98 6.73
N PHE A 74 15.26 -13.96 6.18
CA PHE A 74 15.52 -12.72 6.89
C PHE A 74 14.23 -11.98 7.29
N CYS A 75 13.23 -11.96 6.41
CA CYS A 75 11.98 -11.24 6.65
C CYS A 75 10.97 -11.98 7.53
N ALA A 76 11.14 -13.30 7.72
CA ALA A 76 10.35 -14.12 8.62
C ALA A 76 10.80 -14.04 10.09
N ASP A 77 12.01 -13.56 10.36
CA ASP A 77 12.50 -13.36 11.72
C ASP A 77 11.71 -12.22 12.40
N GLN A 78 11.06 -12.52 13.54
CA GLN A 78 10.33 -11.57 14.40
C GLN A 78 11.05 -11.39 15.74
#